data_AF-A0A5B1CIU4-F1
#
_entry.id   AF-A0A5B1CIU4-F1
#
_cell.length_a   1.000
_cell.length_b   1.000
_cell.length_c   1.000
_cell.angle_alpha   90.00
_cell.angle_beta   90.00
_cell.angle_gamma   90.00
#
_symmetry.space_group_name_H-M   'P 1'
#
loop_
_entity.id
_entity.type
_entity.pdbx_description
1 polymer ?
#
loop_
_entity_poly.entity_id
_entity_poly.type
_entity_poly.pdbx_seq_one_letter_code
_entity_poly.pdbx_strand_id
1 'polypeptide(L)'
;MTSVESQTTASDDFRSAQSASEKPWWSQSGGPVFWLVCLVPALPLALAHWIGLLGDSQYAFLPLPFLVIGFLYWQRAEGTISRPETLSKWIVVALGLLAVLLGGLIAFPWLGALGFLLIAAAALSNVRGTIQKSLVGLIAPLLAISLPSGVTGIFASTINRSTAWLSSIFLDYFEMPHSVSGSVIRLFESEVITSRVCGGLVAFPFFLFIAFSLLAWKRMSLWLLPLYAVAALITTLAVNSLRLVLSVIAAESMEMELTEGWYPFAMSAIAALIGFGLLYSFHHLFAIAFHYVEPNTDAGSNPFVQFWNKFSWMNDNRASEELSRSSNRDDYDDFAPDLALSPWYGLLGTAALLSVLSIVGVFRGGSDDVQEIVSSGPLFNPTENLFSEISSNENFQINDYQSSADDTSSDPAGSSSSRRDDTWTGKFRGGNLTIQITQPLAKWIELSRAYENSGWEVIDRNNESMELVVTDENDEDAEADNDSDLDDLAEAPEEFNAFATARMRSGDGSELEGYLYFSAIDSDGKIMETPTAVGSLSQSFWLRLGMGDSSTTKPAAMIQFLVVTPEKLSPSDIRVLKREFVKHREEVARAIAGDESAASKPGPFDQTQTQSLRGPQS
;
A
#
# COMPACT_ATOMS: atom_id res chain seq x y z
N MET A 1 66.68 -36.16 59.56
CA MET A 1 67.39 -36.46 58.30
C MET A 1 66.34 -37.01 57.35
N THR A 2 65.87 -36.34 56.31
CA THR A 2 66.46 -35.29 55.46
C THR A 2 65.35 -34.38 54.94
N SER A 3 65.52 -33.09 55.17
CA SER A 3 64.87 -31.98 54.47
C SER A 3 65.43 -31.85 53.07
N VAL A 4 64.58 -31.67 52.07
CA VAL A 4 64.99 -31.15 50.75
C VAL A 4 64.06 -29.99 50.41
N GLU A 5 64.67 -28.80 50.44
CA GLU A 5 64.17 -27.54 49.92
C GLU A 5 63.91 -27.63 48.41
N SER A 6 62.81 -27.01 47.99
CA SER A 6 62.56 -26.61 46.61
C SER A 6 61.86 -25.24 46.67
N GLN A 7 62.67 -24.21 46.92
CA GLN A 7 62.36 -22.81 46.61
C GLN A 7 63.18 -22.46 45.37
N THR A 8 62.52 -21.96 44.32
CA THR A 8 62.92 -20.86 43.41
C THR A 8 62.40 -21.08 41.98
N THR A 9 61.21 -20.56 41.65
CA THR A 9 60.83 -20.07 40.30
C THR A 9 59.51 -19.27 40.40
N ALA A 10 59.49 -18.16 41.14
CA ALA A 10 58.28 -17.34 41.31
C ALA A 10 58.45 -15.86 40.88
N SER A 11 59.50 -15.51 40.14
CA SER A 11 59.82 -14.10 39.83
C SER A 11 59.74 -13.70 38.36
N ASP A 12 59.53 -14.61 37.41
CA ASP A 12 59.51 -14.26 35.97
C ASP A 12 58.10 -14.11 35.37
N ASP A 13 57.04 -14.61 36.03
CA ASP A 13 55.66 -14.48 35.54
C ASP A 13 55.02 -13.09 35.78
N PHE A 14 55.68 -12.20 36.52
CA PHE A 14 55.12 -10.87 36.83
C PHE A 14 55.48 -9.79 35.81
N ARG A 15 56.42 -10.03 34.88
CA ARG A 15 56.84 -9.04 33.87
C ARG A 15 56.19 -9.19 32.50
N SER A 16 55.54 -10.32 32.20
CA SER A 16 54.78 -10.54 30.96
C SER A 16 53.35 -9.97 31.02
N ALA A 17 52.85 -9.61 32.20
CA ALA A 17 51.51 -9.03 32.37
C ALA A 17 51.43 -7.51 32.05
N GLN A 18 52.57 -6.84 31.84
CA GLN A 18 52.62 -5.36 31.76
C GLN A 18 52.80 -4.79 30.34
N SER A 19 52.87 -5.65 29.31
CA SER A 19 52.78 -5.23 27.90
C SER A 19 51.50 -5.71 27.24
N ALA A 20 50.40 -5.81 27.99
CA ALA A 20 49.07 -5.76 27.41
C ALA A 20 48.93 -4.37 26.77
N SER A 21 49.47 -4.21 25.56
CA SER A 21 49.27 -3.03 24.74
C SER A 21 47.79 -2.75 24.79
N GLU A 22 47.40 -1.56 25.28
CA GLU A 22 46.02 -1.11 25.29
C GLU A 22 45.48 -1.32 23.88
N LYS A 23 44.79 -2.45 23.68
CA LYS A 23 44.17 -2.76 22.41
C LYS A 23 43.18 -1.61 22.25
N PRO A 24 43.34 -0.79 21.21
CA PRO A 24 42.54 0.41 21.10
C PRO A 24 41.07 0.03 21.17
N TRP A 25 40.24 0.82 21.85
CA TRP A 25 38.88 0.47 22.26
C TRP A 25 38.01 -0.15 21.14
N TRP A 26 38.27 0.17 19.87
CA TRP A 26 37.62 -0.42 18.69
C TRP A 26 37.96 -1.91 18.42
N SER A 27 38.99 -2.47 19.05
CA SER A 27 39.45 -3.86 18.89
C SER A 27 38.68 -4.86 19.77
N GLN A 28 38.24 -4.48 20.97
CA GLN A 28 37.45 -5.37 21.84
C GLN A 28 35.94 -5.06 21.83
N SER A 29 35.53 -3.85 21.41
CA SER A 29 34.13 -3.40 21.41
C SER A 29 33.63 -2.92 20.03
N GLY A 30 34.31 -3.31 18.95
CA GLY A 30 34.02 -2.80 17.61
C GLY A 30 32.76 -3.35 16.95
N GLY A 31 31.99 -4.21 17.62
CA GLY A 31 30.73 -4.78 17.09
C GLY A 31 29.62 -3.75 16.97
N PRO A 32 29.21 -3.06 18.05
CA PRO A 32 28.24 -1.96 17.99
C PRO A 32 28.58 -0.90 16.93
N VAL A 33 29.85 -0.49 16.85
CA VAL A 33 30.31 0.49 15.85
C VAL A 33 30.14 -0.04 14.43
N PHE A 34 30.51 -1.31 14.18
CA PHE A 34 30.28 -1.95 12.88
C PHE A 34 28.80 -1.90 12.47
N TRP A 35 27.89 -2.28 13.38
CA TRP A 35 26.46 -2.28 13.08
C TRP A 35 25.89 -0.87 12.88
N LEU A 36 26.36 0.12 13.65
CA LEU A 36 26.00 1.52 13.43
C LEU A 36 26.45 1.99 12.04
N VAL A 37 27.69 1.69 11.63
CA VAL A 37 28.21 2.03 10.29
C VAL A 37 27.36 1.41 9.18
N CYS A 38 26.84 0.19 9.36
CA CYS A 38 25.95 -0.44 8.39
C CYS A 38 24.51 0.09 8.42
N LEU A 39 23.96 0.45 9.60
CA LEU A 39 22.57 0.88 9.75
C LEU A 39 22.34 2.36 9.39
N VAL A 40 23.30 3.24 9.71
CA VAL A 40 23.18 4.69 9.47
C VAL A 40 22.84 5.02 8.00
N PRO A 41 23.47 4.41 6.99
CA PRO A 41 23.11 4.67 5.59
C PRO A 41 21.67 4.33 5.24
N ALA A 42 21.09 3.30 5.88
CA ALA A 42 19.71 2.89 5.62
C ALA A 42 18.67 3.81 6.28
N LEU A 43 19.07 4.53 7.34
CA LEU A 43 18.16 5.28 8.21
C LEU A 43 17.36 6.37 7.49
N PRO A 44 17.93 7.23 6.61
CA PRO A 44 17.16 8.31 5.96
C PRO A 44 15.99 7.77 5.14
N LEU A 45 16.24 6.78 4.29
CA LEU A 45 15.20 6.17 3.44
C LEU A 45 14.19 5.36 4.27
N ALA A 46 14.65 4.63 5.29
CA ALA A 46 13.75 3.91 6.19
C ALA A 46 12.82 4.87 6.95
N LEU A 47 13.36 5.98 7.46
CA LEU A 47 12.57 7.04 8.12
C LEU A 47 11.58 7.67 7.15
N ALA A 48 11.98 8.00 5.92
CA ALA A 48 11.07 8.55 4.92
C ALA A 48 9.91 7.59 4.63
N HIS A 49 10.19 6.28 4.52
CA HIS A 49 9.14 5.26 4.37
C HIS A 49 8.17 5.24 5.55
N TRP A 50 8.71 5.18 6.78
CA TRP A 50 7.91 5.11 8.00
C TRP A 50 7.13 6.40 8.31
N ILE A 51 7.70 7.57 8.02
CA ILE A 51 7.00 8.86 8.11
C ILE A 51 5.84 8.89 7.11
N GLY A 52 6.06 8.40 5.87
CA GLY A 52 4.97 8.25 4.89
C GLY A 52 3.84 7.35 5.39
N LEU A 53 4.16 6.30 6.15
CA LEU A 53 3.15 5.44 6.78
C LEU A 53 2.41 6.15 7.93
N LEU A 54 3.04 7.03 8.70
CA LEU A 54 2.36 7.78 9.78
C LEU A 54 1.21 8.66 9.26
N GLY A 55 1.26 9.07 8.00
CA GLY A 55 0.16 9.81 7.37
C GLY A 55 -1.10 8.96 7.13
N ASP A 56 -0.98 7.63 7.13
CA ASP A 56 -2.11 6.72 6.96
C ASP A 56 -2.62 6.25 8.34
N SER A 57 -3.90 6.50 8.59
CA SER A 57 -4.61 6.09 9.81
C SER A 57 -4.46 4.60 10.16
N GLN A 58 -4.23 3.75 9.16
CA GLN A 58 -4.03 2.31 9.35
C GLN A 58 -2.71 1.99 10.07
N TYR A 59 -1.74 2.90 10.07
CA TYR A 59 -0.42 2.74 10.70
C TYR A 59 -0.23 3.66 11.90
N ALA A 60 -1.30 4.19 12.51
CA ALA A 60 -1.20 4.98 13.74
C ALA A 60 -0.46 4.24 14.89
N PHE A 61 -0.36 2.91 14.83
CA PHE A 61 0.37 2.07 15.78
C PHE A 61 1.89 1.98 15.52
N LEU A 62 2.43 2.64 14.48
CA LEU A 62 3.83 2.50 14.04
C LEU A 62 4.91 2.61 15.14
N PRO A 63 4.78 3.47 16.17
CA PRO A 63 5.77 3.51 17.26
C PRO A 63 5.81 2.23 18.11
N LEU A 64 4.70 1.47 18.18
CA LEU A 64 4.58 0.29 19.04
C LEU A 64 5.55 -0.84 18.65
N PRO A 65 5.72 -1.24 17.37
CA PRO A 65 6.77 -2.18 16.95
C PRO A 65 8.16 -1.86 17.51
N PHE A 66 8.60 -0.60 17.44
CA PHE A 66 9.91 -0.19 17.95
C PHE A 66 9.99 -0.31 19.48
N LEU A 67 8.93 0.07 20.19
CA LEU A 67 8.84 -0.06 21.64
C LEU A 67 8.86 -1.53 22.09
N VAL A 68 8.10 -2.41 21.41
CA VAL A 68 8.08 -3.86 21.69
C VAL A 68 9.47 -4.45 21.48
N ILE A 69 10.15 -4.09 20.40
CA ILE A 69 11.51 -4.58 20.13
C ILE A 69 12.50 -4.06 21.16
N GLY A 70 12.47 -2.77 21.48
CA GLY A 70 13.34 -2.18 22.50
C GLY A 70 13.14 -2.85 23.87
N PHE A 71 11.88 -3.07 24.27
CA PHE A 71 11.52 -3.76 25.49
C PHE A 71 12.02 -5.22 25.51
N LEU A 72 11.74 -5.99 24.45
CA LEU A 72 12.16 -7.39 24.35
C LEU A 72 13.68 -7.52 24.21
N TYR A 73 14.35 -6.57 23.56
CA TYR A 73 15.80 -6.51 23.47
C TYR A 73 16.42 -6.28 24.85
N TRP A 74 15.94 -5.27 25.58
CA TRP A 74 16.40 -4.96 26.94
C TRP A 74 16.23 -6.15 27.89
N GLN A 75 15.11 -6.88 27.78
CA GLN A 75 14.85 -8.05 28.61
C GLN A 75 15.78 -9.25 28.29
N ARG A 76 16.32 -9.34 27.07
CA ARG A 76 16.94 -10.58 26.57
C ARG A 76 18.42 -10.47 26.23
N ALA A 77 18.94 -9.29 25.92
CA ALA A 77 20.31 -9.13 25.46
C ALA A 77 21.32 -9.22 26.63
N GLU A 78 22.43 -9.92 26.40
CA GLU A 78 23.56 -10.01 27.35
C GLU A 78 24.59 -8.88 27.20
N GLY A 79 24.29 -7.87 26.36
CA GLY A 79 25.07 -6.65 26.21
C GLY A 79 26.25 -6.70 25.23
N THR A 80 26.74 -7.89 24.86
CA THR A 80 27.80 -8.02 23.84
C THR A 80 27.21 -8.23 22.45
N ILE A 81 27.49 -7.31 21.53
CA ILE A 81 27.12 -7.44 20.12
C ILE A 81 28.37 -7.82 19.32
N SER A 82 28.39 -9.02 18.76
CA SER A 82 29.50 -9.47 17.91
C SER A 82 29.36 -8.99 16.47
N ARG A 83 30.46 -9.00 15.72
CA ARG A 83 30.48 -8.83 14.26
C ARG A 83 29.92 -10.09 13.58
N PRO A 84 29.58 -10.05 12.27
CA PRO A 84 29.17 -11.25 11.56
C PRO A 84 30.31 -12.28 11.50
N GLU A 85 30.12 -13.42 12.16
CA GLU A 85 31.12 -14.51 12.20
C GLU A 85 31.03 -15.45 10.99
N THR A 86 29.84 -15.58 10.39
CA THR A 86 29.59 -16.52 9.30
C THR A 86 29.36 -15.81 7.97
N LEU A 87 29.78 -16.46 6.86
CA LEU A 87 29.55 -15.97 5.50
C LEU A 87 28.06 -15.69 5.22
N SER A 88 27.16 -16.51 5.75
CA SER A 88 25.71 -16.32 5.60
C SER A 88 25.25 -14.96 6.17
N LYS A 89 25.77 -14.55 7.33
CA LYS A 89 25.43 -13.26 7.94
C LYS A 89 26.02 -12.09 7.13
N TRP A 90 27.23 -12.26 6.58
CA TRP A 90 27.82 -11.28 5.65
C TRP A 90 27.00 -11.12 4.36
N ILE A 91 26.47 -12.20 3.80
CA ILE A 91 25.58 -12.14 2.62
C ILE A 91 24.33 -11.31 2.95
N VAL A 92 23.72 -11.50 4.13
CA VAL A 92 22.55 -10.70 4.53
C VAL A 92 22.89 -9.22 4.68
N VAL A 93 24.05 -8.87 5.25
CA VAL A 93 24.52 -7.47 5.32
C VAL A 93 24.75 -6.90 3.92
N ALA A 94 25.40 -7.65 3.04
CA ALA A 94 25.67 -7.22 1.66
C ALA A 94 24.37 -6.99 0.87
N LEU A 95 23.38 -7.87 1.01
CA LEU A 95 22.05 -7.70 0.42
C LEU A 95 21.33 -6.47 0.99
N GLY A 96 21.48 -6.22 2.30
CA GLY A 96 20.94 -5.02 2.93
C GLY A 96 21.55 -3.73 2.39
N LEU A 97 22.88 -3.68 2.28
CA LEU A 97 23.59 -2.53 1.70
C LEU A 97 23.27 -2.34 0.21
N LEU A 98 23.11 -3.43 -0.54
CA LEU A 98 22.67 -3.39 -1.93
C LEU A 98 21.25 -2.83 -2.05
N ALA A 99 20.33 -3.22 -1.17
CA ALA A 99 18.97 -2.66 -1.13
C ALA A 99 19.00 -1.15 -0.82
N VAL A 100 19.84 -0.69 0.11
CA VAL A 100 20.04 0.75 0.40
C VAL A 100 20.60 1.49 -0.82
N LEU A 101 21.61 0.92 -1.48
CA LEU A 101 22.19 1.48 -2.70
C LEU A 101 21.12 1.66 -3.79
N LEU A 102 20.37 0.60 -4.08
CA LEU A 102 19.29 0.64 -5.06
C LEU A 102 18.22 1.64 -4.65
N GLY A 103 17.77 1.62 -3.39
CA GLY A 103 16.80 2.57 -2.84
C GLY A 103 17.24 4.03 -2.96
N GLY A 104 18.54 4.31 -2.78
CA GLY A 104 19.11 5.64 -2.95
C GLY A 104 19.25 6.06 -4.42
N LEU A 105 19.66 5.14 -5.31
CA LEU A 105 19.77 5.40 -6.75
C LEU A 105 18.42 5.69 -7.40
N ILE A 106 17.39 4.97 -6.96
CA ILE A 106 16.05 5.05 -7.55
C ILE A 106 15.10 5.96 -6.77
N ALA A 107 15.52 6.48 -5.61
CA ALA A 107 14.67 7.24 -4.68
C ALA A 107 13.42 6.46 -4.22
N PHE A 108 13.58 5.17 -3.89
CA PHE A 108 12.49 4.33 -3.36
C PHE A 108 12.69 4.00 -1.87
N PRO A 109 11.99 4.71 -0.96
CA PRO A 109 12.18 4.58 0.49
C PRO A 109 12.00 3.16 1.03
N TRP A 110 11.10 2.38 0.43
CA TRP A 110 10.82 1.00 0.87
C TRP A 110 12.05 0.09 0.78
N LEU A 111 12.89 0.23 -0.25
CA LEU A 111 14.14 -0.54 -0.34
C LEU A 111 15.14 -0.16 0.74
N GLY A 112 15.15 1.11 1.16
CA GLY A 112 15.92 1.56 2.32
C GLY A 112 15.42 0.93 3.63
N ALA A 113 14.09 0.86 3.82
CA ALA A 113 13.49 0.16 4.95
C ALA A 113 13.82 -1.34 4.92
N LEU A 114 13.72 -2.01 3.77
CA LEU A 114 14.12 -3.41 3.61
C LEU A 114 15.61 -3.61 3.93
N GLY A 115 16.47 -2.72 3.43
CA GLY A 115 17.90 -2.73 3.73
C GLY A 115 18.18 -2.60 5.24
N PHE A 116 17.50 -1.66 5.90
CA PHE A 116 17.55 -1.49 7.35
C PHE A 116 17.14 -2.78 8.08
N LEU A 117 16.03 -3.41 7.68
CA LEU A 117 15.54 -4.64 8.30
C LEU A 117 16.50 -5.81 8.15
N LEU A 118 17.11 -5.98 6.97
CA LEU A 118 18.08 -7.05 6.72
C LEU A 118 19.33 -6.85 7.59
N ILE A 119 19.85 -5.62 7.67
CA ILE A 119 21.02 -5.29 8.49
C ILE A 119 20.69 -5.43 9.98
N ALA A 120 19.51 -4.97 10.42
CA ALA A 120 19.06 -5.12 11.80
C ALA A 120 18.82 -6.58 12.19
N ALA A 121 18.25 -7.40 11.30
CA ALA A 121 18.11 -8.84 11.50
C ALA A 121 19.49 -9.51 11.63
N ALA A 122 20.45 -9.14 10.78
CA ALA A 122 21.82 -9.62 10.88
C ALA A 122 22.47 -9.17 12.21
N ALA A 123 22.28 -7.93 12.63
CA ALA A 123 22.77 -7.41 13.91
C ALA A 123 22.21 -8.21 15.08
N LEU A 124 20.88 -8.34 15.16
CA LEU A 124 20.16 -9.10 16.17
C LEU A 124 20.55 -10.59 16.18
N SER A 125 20.94 -11.15 15.03
CA SER A 125 21.46 -12.52 14.93
C SER A 125 22.86 -12.73 15.51
N ASN A 126 23.58 -11.64 15.80
CA ASN A 126 24.89 -11.64 16.45
C ASN A 126 24.84 -11.10 17.89
N VAL A 127 23.64 -10.78 18.40
CA VAL A 127 23.45 -10.47 19.82
C VAL A 127 23.18 -11.77 20.56
N ARG A 128 24.02 -12.07 21.55
CA ARG A 128 23.80 -13.18 22.46
C ARG A 128 22.65 -12.84 23.40
N GLY A 129 21.68 -13.75 23.47
CA GLY A 129 20.56 -13.65 24.39
C GLY A 129 20.78 -14.50 25.61
N THR A 130 20.18 -14.10 26.74
CA THR A 130 20.28 -14.79 28.05
C THR A 130 19.96 -16.29 28.02
N ILE A 131 19.13 -16.69 27.06
CA ILE A 131 18.64 -18.07 26.91
C ILE A 131 18.83 -18.56 25.46
N GLN A 132 18.92 -17.65 24.48
CA GLN A 132 18.95 -17.99 23.06
C GLN A 132 20.25 -17.53 22.42
N LYS A 133 20.73 -18.33 21.47
CA LYS A 133 21.92 -18.01 20.67
C LYS A 133 21.79 -16.74 19.82
N SER A 134 20.56 -16.28 19.56
CA SER A 134 20.27 -15.19 18.64
C SER A 134 18.96 -14.51 18.98
N LEU A 135 18.90 -13.19 18.81
CA LEU A 135 17.70 -12.37 18.98
C LEU A 135 17.04 -12.00 17.65
N VAL A 136 17.36 -12.70 16.55
CA VAL A 136 16.83 -12.40 15.20
C VAL A 136 15.30 -12.39 15.15
N GLY A 137 14.62 -13.19 15.99
CA GLY A 137 13.16 -13.20 16.10
C GLY A 137 12.54 -11.85 16.45
N LEU A 138 13.31 -10.94 17.06
CA LEU A 138 12.86 -9.58 17.38
C LEU A 138 12.64 -8.72 16.14
N ILE A 139 13.09 -9.10 14.94
CA ILE A 139 12.78 -8.34 13.72
C ILE A 139 11.31 -8.47 13.30
N ALA A 140 10.62 -9.54 13.74
CA ALA A 140 9.29 -9.88 13.25
C ALA A 140 8.28 -8.72 13.35
N PRO A 141 8.13 -7.98 14.48
CA PRO A 141 7.19 -6.87 14.57
C PRO A 141 7.44 -5.76 13.53
N LEU A 142 8.70 -5.50 13.13
CA LEU A 142 9.00 -4.50 12.10
C LEU A 142 8.68 -4.98 10.69
N LEU A 143 8.69 -6.30 10.44
CA LEU A 143 8.25 -6.84 9.15
C LEU A 143 6.77 -6.53 8.88
N ALA A 144 5.94 -6.46 9.92
CA ALA A 144 4.51 -6.16 9.78
C ALA A 144 4.22 -4.76 9.24
N ILE A 145 5.10 -3.78 9.56
CA ILE A 145 4.94 -2.39 9.13
C ILE A 145 5.75 -2.06 7.87
N SER A 146 6.52 -2.99 7.33
CA SER A 146 7.43 -2.74 6.19
C SER A 146 6.89 -3.30 4.88
N LEU A 147 5.57 -3.44 4.77
CA LEU A 147 4.92 -3.83 3.52
C LEU A 147 4.92 -2.65 2.54
N PRO A 148 5.13 -2.88 1.24
CA PRO A 148 4.98 -1.80 0.25
C PRO A 148 3.55 -1.25 0.29
N SER A 149 3.39 0.07 0.34
CA SER A 149 2.08 0.74 0.40
C SER A 149 1.14 0.34 -0.75
N GLY A 150 1.69 0.12 -1.95
CA GLY A 150 0.93 -0.33 -3.10
C GLY A 150 0.37 -1.75 -2.97
N VAL A 151 1.04 -2.61 -2.20
CA VAL A 151 0.56 -3.97 -1.89
C VAL A 151 -0.52 -3.90 -0.83
N THR A 152 -0.35 -3.04 0.20
CA THR A 152 -1.32 -2.93 1.28
C THR A 152 -2.66 -2.40 0.81
N GLY A 153 -2.71 -1.49 -0.17
CA GLY A 153 -3.97 -1.03 -0.77
C GLY A 153 -4.78 -2.15 -1.44
N ILE A 154 -4.12 -3.00 -2.23
CA ILE A 154 -4.77 -4.15 -2.90
C ILE A 154 -5.26 -5.19 -1.89
N PHE A 155 -4.44 -5.47 -0.87
CA PHE A 155 -4.85 -6.36 0.21
C PHE A 155 -6.01 -5.78 1.01
N ALA A 156 -5.99 -4.47 1.31
CA ALA A 156 -7.06 -3.81 2.04
C ALA A 156 -8.38 -3.86 1.28
N SER A 157 -8.40 -3.59 -0.03
CA SER A 157 -9.63 -3.70 -0.83
C SER A 157 -10.17 -5.12 -0.86
N THR A 158 -9.29 -6.12 -1.01
CA THR A 158 -9.66 -7.54 -0.99
C THR A 158 -10.24 -7.94 0.36
N ILE A 159 -9.58 -7.56 1.46
CA ILE A 159 -10.04 -7.83 2.83
C ILE A 159 -11.38 -7.15 3.10
N ASN A 160 -11.58 -5.91 2.65
CA ASN A 160 -12.85 -5.19 2.80
C ASN A 160 -13.98 -5.89 2.04
N ARG A 161 -13.74 -6.32 0.79
CA ARG A 161 -14.73 -7.09 0.02
C ARG A 161 -15.09 -8.41 0.71
N SER A 162 -14.09 -9.16 1.17
CA SER A 162 -14.32 -10.41 1.92
C SER A 162 -15.05 -10.17 3.24
N THR A 163 -14.76 -9.06 3.92
CA THR A 163 -15.44 -8.64 5.16
C THR A 163 -16.90 -8.31 4.90
N ALA A 164 -17.20 -7.54 3.85
CA ALA A 164 -18.58 -7.21 3.46
C ALA A 164 -19.38 -8.48 3.15
N TRP A 165 -18.79 -9.40 2.38
CA TRP A 165 -19.40 -10.69 2.07
C TRP A 165 -19.64 -11.55 3.33
N LEU A 166 -18.65 -11.66 4.22
CA LEU A 166 -18.79 -12.44 5.45
C LEU A 166 -19.83 -11.81 6.39
N SER A 167 -19.87 -10.48 6.47
CA SER A 167 -20.86 -9.75 7.27
C SER A 167 -22.27 -9.94 6.73
N SER A 168 -22.44 -10.06 5.42
CA SER A 168 -23.73 -10.36 4.78
C SER A 168 -24.36 -11.63 5.34
N ILE A 169 -23.57 -12.69 5.48
CA ILE A 169 -24.04 -13.97 6.05
C ILE A 169 -24.54 -13.79 7.50
N PHE A 170 -23.86 -12.96 8.29
CA PHE A 170 -24.29 -12.66 9.65
C PHE A 170 -25.54 -11.77 9.67
N LEU A 171 -25.65 -10.79 8.77
CA LEU A 171 -26.84 -9.94 8.65
C LEU A 171 -28.07 -10.73 8.20
N ASP A 172 -27.90 -11.71 7.31
CA ASP A 172 -28.96 -12.66 6.94
C ASP A 172 -29.43 -13.47 8.16
N TYR A 173 -28.50 -13.89 9.03
CA TYR A 173 -28.83 -14.58 10.28
C TYR A 173 -29.64 -13.70 11.25
N PHE A 174 -29.41 -12.39 11.24
CA PHE A 174 -30.20 -11.40 12.01
C PHE A 174 -31.45 -10.91 11.27
N GLU A 175 -31.78 -11.50 10.11
CA GLU A 175 -32.94 -11.14 9.27
C GLU A 175 -32.93 -9.65 8.85
N MET A 176 -31.75 -9.04 8.70
CA MET A 176 -31.63 -7.65 8.27
C MET A 176 -31.64 -7.54 6.74
N PRO A 177 -32.64 -6.85 6.14
CA PRO A 177 -32.71 -6.71 4.68
C PRO A 177 -31.58 -5.81 4.19
N HIS A 178 -30.68 -6.36 3.39
CA HIS A 178 -29.53 -5.63 2.86
C HIS A 178 -29.15 -6.11 1.45
N SER A 179 -28.39 -5.29 0.72
CA SER A 179 -27.69 -5.71 -0.50
C SER A 179 -26.21 -5.39 -0.40
N VAL A 180 -25.36 -6.24 -0.96
CA VAL A 180 -23.91 -6.04 -0.95
C VAL A 180 -23.45 -5.70 -2.36
N SER A 181 -22.80 -4.54 -2.49
CA SER A 181 -22.17 -4.10 -3.73
C SER A 181 -20.69 -3.81 -3.46
N GLY A 182 -19.83 -4.76 -3.84
CA GLY A 182 -18.39 -4.67 -3.61
C GLY A 182 -18.02 -4.60 -2.12
N SER A 183 -17.63 -3.42 -1.65
CA SER A 183 -17.29 -3.15 -0.24
C SER A 183 -18.34 -2.28 0.48
N VAL A 184 -19.49 -2.04 -0.14
CA VAL A 184 -20.60 -1.27 0.43
C VAL A 184 -21.75 -2.21 0.76
N ILE A 185 -22.27 -2.09 1.98
CA ILE A 185 -23.53 -2.74 2.39
C ILE A 185 -24.60 -1.67 2.32
N ARG A 186 -25.58 -1.85 1.42
CA ARG A 186 -26.73 -0.96 1.27
C ARG A 186 -27.90 -1.50 2.09
N LEU A 187 -28.40 -0.68 3.00
CA LEU A 187 -29.64 -0.87 3.74
C LEU A 187 -30.76 -0.12 3.01
N PHE A 188 -31.99 -0.16 3.53
CA PHE A 188 -33.12 0.53 2.90
C PHE A 188 -32.97 2.06 2.92
N GLU A 189 -32.44 2.61 4.01
CA GLU A 189 -32.33 4.07 4.22
C GLU A 189 -30.88 4.58 4.29
N SER A 190 -29.90 3.69 4.37
CA SER A 190 -28.50 4.07 4.56
C SER A 190 -27.51 3.18 3.82
N GLU A 191 -26.33 3.72 3.51
CA GLU A 191 -25.23 2.96 2.94
C GLU A 191 -24.07 2.91 3.93
N VAL A 192 -23.65 1.70 4.28
CA VAL A 192 -22.53 1.48 5.19
C VAL A 192 -21.31 1.04 4.38
N ILE A 193 -20.36 1.97 4.25
CA ILE A 193 -19.11 1.72 3.53
C ILE A 193 -18.15 0.95 4.45
N THR A 194 -17.78 -0.27 4.06
CA THR A 194 -16.90 -1.14 4.86
C THR A 194 -15.56 -0.48 5.16
N SER A 195 -14.97 0.26 4.21
CA SER A 195 -13.68 0.93 4.42
C SER A 195 -13.75 2.02 5.50
N ARG A 196 -14.90 2.67 5.69
CA ARG A 196 -15.12 3.67 6.75
C ARG A 196 -15.27 2.99 8.10
N VAL A 197 -16.07 1.93 8.16
CA VAL A 197 -16.34 1.20 9.41
C VAL A 197 -15.14 0.35 9.84
N CYS A 198 -14.44 -0.29 8.92
CA CYS A 198 -13.32 -1.19 9.21
C CYS A 198 -11.95 -0.51 9.08
N GLY A 199 -11.92 0.76 8.67
CA GLY A 199 -10.71 1.57 8.61
C GLY A 199 -10.11 1.88 9.98
N GLY A 200 -8.92 2.47 9.95
CA GLY A 200 -8.18 2.93 11.11
C GLY A 200 -7.28 1.87 11.76
N LEU A 201 -7.10 1.97 13.08
CA LEU A 201 -6.13 1.20 13.85
C LEU A 201 -6.27 -0.32 13.70
N VAL A 202 -7.49 -0.83 13.49
CA VAL A 202 -7.80 -2.27 13.45
C VAL A 202 -7.72 -2.82 12.01
N ALA A 203 -6.76 -2.32 11.24
CA ALA A 203 -6.46 -2.83 9.91
C ALA A 203 -5.62 -4.12 9.98
N PHE A 204 -5.51 -4.83 8.85
CA PHE A 204 -4.68 -6.04 8.74
C PHE A 204 -3.23 -5.86 9.23
N PRO A 205 -2.51 -4.76 8.91
CA PRO A 205 -1.14 -4.55 9.41
C PRO A 205 -1.04 -4.55 10.93
N PHE A 206 -2.07 -4.10 11.64
CA PHE A 206 -2.09 -4.08 13.10
C PHE A 206 -2.19 -5.48 13.69
N PHE A 207 -3.09 -6.32 13.17
CA PHE A 207 -3.16 -7.73 13.61
C PHE A 207 -1.92 -8.52 13.19
N LEU A 208 -1.32 -8.21 12.05
CA LEU A 208 -0.04 -8.78 11.63
C LEU A 208 1.07 -8.39 12.62
N PHE A 209 1.10 -7.13 13.06
CA PHE A 209 2.01 -6.66 14.10
C PHE A 209 1.80 -7.40 15.42
N ILE A 210 0.56 -7.57 15.88
CA ILE A 210 0.27 -8.32 17.12
C ILE A 210 0.75 -9.77 16.98
N ALA A 211 0.43 -10.43 15.86
CA ALA A 211 0.81 -11.81 15.59
C ALA A 211 2.33 -11.98 15.60
N PHE A 212 3.06 -11.08 14.93
CA PHE A 212 4.52 -11.10 14.89
C PHE A 212 5.16 -10.69 16.23
N SER A 213 4.50 -9.85 17.01
CA SER A 213 4.90 -9.55 18.39
C SER A 213 4.72 -10.74 19.31
N LEU A 214 3.64 -11.53 19.15
CA LEU A 214 3.46 -12.80 19.87
C LEU A 214 4.53 -13.82 19.47
N LEU A 215 4.84 -13.93 18.17
CA LEU A 215 5.93 -14.77 17.66
C LEU A 215 7.26 -14.39 18.31
N ALA A 216 7.59 -13.09 18.33
CA ALA A 216 8.82 -12.57 18.96
C ALA A 216 8.82 -12.75 20.48
N TRP A 217 7.70 -12.45 21.16
CA TRP A 217 7.56 -12.58 22.61
C TRP A 217 7.68 -14.04 23.05
N LYS A 218 7.02 -14.97 22.35
CA LYS A 218 7.08 -16.41 22.63
C LYS A 218 8.29 -17.10 21.99
N ARG A 219 9.18 -16.30 21.39
CA ARG A 219 10.49 -16.71 20.87
C ARG A 219 10.41 -17.85 19.84
N MET A 220 9.36 -17.82 19.05
CA MET A 220 9.08 -18.80 18.01
C MET A 220 9.99 -18.57 16.79
N SER A 221 10.17 -19.61 15.98
CA SER A 221 10.99 -19.50 14.77
C SER A 221 10.39 -18.54 13.74
N LEU A 222 11.25 -17.82 13.03
CA LEU A 222 10.84 -16.95 11.93
C LEU A 222 10.24 -17.72 10.74
N TRP A 223 10.49 -19.02 10.59
CA TRP A 223 9.85 -19.78 9.51
C TRP A 223 8.32 -19.86 9.67
N LEU A 224 7.80 -19.67 10.90
CA LEU A 224 6.37 -19.64 11.19
C LEU A 224 5.68 -18.31 10.80
N LEU A 225 6.43 -17.31 10.32
CA LEU A 225 5.85 -16.02 9.89
C LEU A 225 4.63 -16.17 8.96
N PRO A 226 4.65 -17.02 7.90
CA PRO A 226 3.49 -17.15 7.02
C PRO A 226 2.25 -17.66 7.76
N LEU A 227 2.42 -18.57 8.70
CA LEU A 227 1.31 -19.14 9.47
C LEU A 227 0.69 -18.10 10.42
N TYR A 228 1.52 -17.26 11.06
CA TYR A 228 1.05 -16.13 11.86
C TYR A 228 0.40 -15.05 10.99
N ALA A 229 0.87 -14.83 9.76
CA ALA A 229 0.24 -13.91 8.83
C ALA A 229 -1.15 -14.40 8.39
N VAL A 230 -1.31 -15.70 8.15
CA VAL A 230 -2.63 -16.31 7.88
C VAL A 230 -3.55 -16.18 9.10
N ALA A 231 -3.04 -16.42 10.32
CA ALA A 231 -3.82 -16.21 11.54
C ALA A 231 -4.27 -14.74 11.71
N ALA A 232 -3.38 -13.79 11.40
CA ALA A 232 -3.70 -12.36 11.40
C ALA A 232 -4.77 -12.02 10.36
N LEU A 233 -4.70 -12.59 9.15
CA LEU A 233 -5.71 -12.38 8.11
C LEU A 233 -7.09 -12.90 8.53
N ILE A 234 -7.15 -14.13 9.03
CA ILE A 234 -8.41 -14.74 9.52
C ILE A 234 -8.98 -13.90 10.67
N THR A 235 -8.13 -13.49 11.61
CA THR A 235 -8.54 -12.65 12.74
C THR A 235 -9.06 -11.30 12.26
N THR A 236 -8.40 -10.68 11.28
CA THR A 236 -8.83 -9.41 10.69
C THR A 236 -10.21 -9.53 10.08
N LEU A 237 -10.45 -10.56 9.26
CA LEU A 237 -11.75 -10.80 8.64
C LEU A 237 -12.85 -11.03 9.69
N ALA A 238 -12.59 -11.85 10.70
CA ALA A 238 -13.56 -12.15 11.75
C ALA A 238 -13.92 -10.92 12.58
N VAL A 239 -12.91 -10.17 13.05
CA VAL A 239 -13.11 -8.99 13.88
C VAL A 239 -13.76 -7.85 13.09
N ASN A 240 -13.32 -7.60 11.86
CA ASN A 240 -13.92 -6.56 11.02
C ASN A 240 -15.34 -6.90 10.63
N SER A 241 -15.66 -8.18 10.38
CA SER A 241 -17.04 -8.57 10.06
C SER A 241 -17.95 -8.38 11.27
N LEU A 242 -17.50 -8.78 12.46
CA LEU A 242 -18.24 -8.51 13.70
C LEU A 242 -18.46 -7.01 13.90
N ARG A 243 -17.44 -6.19 13.68
CA ARG A 243 -17.53 -4.72 13.80
C ARG A 243 -18.54 -4.13 12.81
N LEU A 244 -18.54 -4.59 11.56
CA LEU A 244 -19.46 -4.14 10.53
C LEU A 244 -20.91 -4.52 10.87
N VAL A 245 -21.15 -5.77 11.26
CA VAL A 245 -22.47 -6.25 11.71
C VAL A 245 -22.98 -5.44 12.91
N LEU A 246 -22.15 -5.22 13.93
CA LEU A 246 -22.53 -4.41 15.09
C LEU A 246 -22.85 -2.95 14.71
N SER A 247 -22.15 -2.39 13.72
CA SER A 247 -22.40 -1.04 13.23
C SER A 247 -23.72 -0.93 12.48
N VAL A 248 -24.03 -1.93 11.64
CA VAL A 248 -25.32 -2.02 10.95
C VAL A 248 -26.47 -2.21 11.95
N ILE A 249 -26.31 -3.11 12.93
CA ILE A 249 -27.33 -3.33 13.96
C ILE A 249 -27.58 -2.04 14.77
N ALA A 250 -26.53 -1.33 15.18
CA ALA A 250 -26.68 -0.10 15.94
C ALA A 250 -27.35 1.01 15.12
N ALA A 251 -27.01 1.13 13.83
CA ALA A 251 -27.64 2.09 12.93
C ALA A 251 -29.14 1.79 12.76
N GLU A 252 -29.50 0.54 12.42
CA GLU A 252 -30.87 0.16 12.10
C GLU A 252 -31.77 0.05 13.34
N SER A 253 -31.28 -0.57 14.42
CA SER A 253 -32.13 -0.90 15.58
C SER A 253 -32.13 0.15 16.69
N MET A 254 -31.09 0.98 16.77
CA MET A 254 -30.92 1.96 17.83
C MET A 254 -30.89 3.40 17.32
N GLU A 255 -30.95 3.61 16.01
CA GLU A 255 -30.77 4.93 15.37
C GLU A 255 -29.46 5.61 15.85
N MET A 256 -28.43 4.79 16.16
CA MET A 256 -27.15 5.26 16.68
C MET A 256 -26.06 5.16 15.62
N GLU A 257 -25.50 6.30 15.24
CA GLU A 257 -24.35 6.34 14.35
C GLU A 257 -23.04 6.07 15.13
N LEU A 258 -22.56 4.82 15.08
CA LEU A 258 -21.30 4.43 15.73
C LEU A 258 -20.03 4.98 15.04
N THR A 259 -20.18 5.68 13.91
CA THR A 259 -19.09 6.32 13.17
C THR A 259 -18.69 7.69 13.72
N GLU A 260 -19.49 8.28 14.61
CA GLU A 260 -19.24 9.61 15.18
C GLU A 260 -18.71 9.58 16.62
N GLY A 261 -18.03 10.65 17.03
CA GLY A 261 -17.57 10.86 18.40
C GLY A 261 -16.50 9.87 18.87
N TRP A 262 -16.63 9.37 20.10
CA TRP A 262 -15.64 8.45 20.72
C TRP A 262 -15.94 6.97 20.47
N TYR A 263 -17.11 6.64 19.90
CA TYR A 263 -17.53 5.26 19.65
C TYR A 263 -16.61 4.50 18.68
N PRO A 264 -16.12 5.09 17.56
CA PRO A 264 -15.18 4.40 16.67
C PRO A 264 -13.91 3.95 17.40
N PHE A 265 -13.42 4.78 18.33
CA PHE A 265 -12.24 4.47 19.13
C PHE A 265 -12.51 3.32 20.11
N ALA A 266 -13.63 3.35 20.83
CA ALA A 266 -14.02 2.29 21.75
C ALA A 266 -14.25 0.95 21.04
N MET A 267 -14.96 0.97 19.91
CA MET A 267 -15.15 -0.21 19.06
C MET A 267 -13.80 -0.75 18.58
N SER A 268 -12.89 0.11 18.15
CA SER A 268 -11.54 -0.29 17.74
C SER A 268 -10.74 -0.92 18.89
N ALA A 269 -10.83 -0.36 20.11
CA ALA A 269 -10.14 -0.90 21.28
C ALA A 269 -10.68 -2.28 21.69
N ILE A 270 -12.01 -2.45 21.71
CA ILE A 270 -12.66 -3.73 21.99
C ILE A 270 -12.30 -4.77 20.92
N ALA A 271 -12.39 -4.38 19.65
CA ALA A 271 -11.99 -5.21 18.52
C ALA A 271 -10.52 -5.65 18.60
N ALA A 272 -9.62 -4.75 18.99
CA ALA A 272 -8.21 -5.07 19.22
C ALA A 272 -8.01 -6.08 20.35
N LEU A 273 -8.74 -5.96 21.47
CA LEU A 273 -8.70 -6.93 22.57
C LEU A 273 -9.21 -8.31 22.16
N ILE A 274 -10.33 -8.37 21.44
CA ILE A 274 -10.89 -9.62 20.89
C ILE A 274 -9.88 -10.27 19.94
N GLY A 275 -9.34 -9.49 18.99
CA GLY A 275 -8.37 -10.00 18.03
C GLY A 275 -7.06 -10.43 18.68
N PHE A 276 -6.58 -9.76 19.73
CA PHE A 276 -5.46 -10.24 20.54
C PHE A 276 -5.77 -11.60 21.17
N GLY A 277 -6.96 -11.78 21.76
CA GLY A 277 -7.40 -13.06 22.33
C GLY A 277 -7.46 -14.19 21.31
N LEU A 278 -7.97 -13.92 20.10
CA LEU A 278 -8.00 -14.87 18.99
C LEU A 278 -6.59 -15.24 18.52
N LEU A 279 -5.71 -14.26 18.31
CA LEU A 279 -4.32 -14.49 17.93
C LEU A 279 -3.54 -15.26 19.01
N TYR A 280 -3.80 -14.97 20.28
CA TYR A 280 -3.22 -15.73 21.38
C TYR A 280 -3.71 -17.18 21.40
N SER A 281 -4.96 -17.43 21.02
CA SER A 281 -5.51 -18.78 20.85
C SER A 281 -4.86 -19.51 19.67
N PHE A 282 -4.66 -18.84 18.53
CA PHE A 282 -3.89 -19.38 17.40
C PHE A 282 -2.45 -19.71 17.81
N HIS A 283 -1.81 -18.86 18.61
CA HIS A 283 -0.49 -19.15 19.15
C HIS A 283 -0.49 -20.48 19.94
N HIS A 284 -1.46 -20.71 20.83
CA HIS A 284 -1.60 -21.99 21.54
C HIS A 284 -1.89 -23.17 20.61
N LEU A 285 -2.70 -22.97 19.57
CA LEU A 285 -2.93 -24.00 18.56
C LEU A 285 -1.63 -24.36 17.84
N PHE A 286 -0.82 -23.38 17.42
CA PHE A 286 0.48 -23.62 16.80
C PHE A 286 1.47 -24.24 17.78
N ALA A 287 1.42 -23.83 19.05
CA ALA A 287 2.23 -24.40 20.11
C ALA A 287 1.94 -25.89 20.31
N ILE A 288 0.68 -26.30 20.28
CA ILE A 288 0.29 -27.70 20.36
C ILE A 288 0.64 -28.43 19.05
N ALA A 289 0.32 -27.82 17.91
CA ALA A 289 0.49 -28.42 16.59
C ALA A 289 1.96 -28.59 16.21
N PHE A 290 2.88 -27.78 16.73
CA PHE A 290 4.33 -27.86 16.53
C PHE A 290 5.08 -28.19 17.82
N HIS A 291 4.43 -28.94 18.72
CA HIS A 291 5.06 -29.38 19.96
C HIS A 291 6.26 -30.30 19.66
N TYR A 292 7.31 -30.15 20.47
CA TYR A 292 8.50 -31.01 20.42
C TYR A 292 8.15 -32.44 20.87
N VAL A 293 8.52 -33.43 20.08
CA VAL A 293 8.29 -34.83 20.44
C VAL A 293 9.56 -35.37 21.09
N GLU A 294 9.49 -35.76 22.36
CA GLU A 294 10.66 -36.30 23.07
C GLU A 294 11.20 -37.54 22.33
N PRO A 295 12.49 -37.54 21.93
CA PRO A 295 13.07 -38.68 21.25
C PRO A 295 13.15 -39.84 22.24
N ASN A 296 12.43 -40.93 21.93
CA ASN A 296 12.48 -42.14 22.74
C ASN A 296 13.90 -42.74 22.66
N THR A 297 14.63 -42.72 23.78
CA THR A 297 16.00 -43.22 23.88
C THR A 297 16.11 -44.72 23.59
N ASP A 298 15.02 -45.46 23.79
CA ASP A 298 15.04 -46.92 23.80
C ASP A 298 14.69 -47.52 22.43
N ALA A 299 14.00 -46.76 21.57
CA ALA A 299 13.44 -47.27 20.31
C ALA A 299 14.32 -47.04 19.07
N GLY A 300 15.56 -46.56 19.25
CA GLY A 300 16.41 -46.11 18.16
C GLY A 300 15.90 -44.81 17.52
N SER A 301 16.76 -44.17 16.74
CA SER A 301 16.52 -42.80 16.29
C SER A 301 15.49 -42.75 15.15
N ASN A 302 14.22 -42.43 15.43
CA ASN A 302 13.19 -42.29 14.39
C ASN A 302 13.46 -41.05 13.52
N PRO A 303 13.71 -41.19 12.20
CA PRO A 303 14.06 -40.07 11.32
C PRO A 303 12.91 -39.07 11.16
N PHE A 304 11.65 -39.50 11.27
CA PHE A 304 10.49 -38.60 11.23
C PHE A 304 10.41 -37.72 12.47
N VAL A 305 10.72 -38.26 13.65
CA VAL A 305 10.79 -37.49 14.89
C VAL A 305 11.95 -36.50 14.85
N GLN A 306 13.10 -36.89 14.30
CA GLN A 306 14.22 -35.95 14.10
C GLN A 306 13.89 -34.84 13.12
N PHE A 307 13.27 -35.19 11.98
CA PHE A 307 12.81 -34.22 10.99
C PHE A 307 11.77 -33.28 11.61
N TRP A 308 10.75 -33.82 12.27
CA TRP A 308 9.74 -33.06 12.96
C TRP A 308 10.35 -32.14 14.02
N ASN A 309 11.22 -32.65 14.89
CA ASN A 309 11.90 -31.85 15.92
C ASN A 309 12.83 -30.77 15.36
N LYS A 310 13.27 -30.91 14.10
CA LYS A 310 13.98 -29.85 13.37
C LYS A 310 13.03 -28.71 12.96
N PHE A 311 11.77 -29.02 12.66
CA PHE A 311 10.72 -28.06 12.30
C PHE A 311 9.94 -27.53 13.49
N SER A 312 9.68 -28.34 14.52
CA SER A 312 8.85 -28.10 15.71
C SER A 312 9.51 -27.17 16.73
N TRP A 313 10.22 -26.16 16.22
CA TRP A 313 11.19 -25.33 16.92
C TRP A 313 10.50 -24.39 17.93
N MET A 314 9.99 -24.98 19.02
CA MET A 314 9.56 -24.30 20.23
C MET A 314 10.76 -24.23 21.16
N ASN A 315 11.32 -23.02 21.28
CA ASN A 315 12.58 -22.80 21.98
C ASN A 315 12.49 -23.03 23.49
N ASP A 316 11.31 -22.96 24.10
CA ASP A 316 11.18 -23.03 25.56
C ASP A 316 11.60 -24.40 26.14
N ASN A 317 11.29 -25.51 25.45
CA ASN A 317 11.70 -26.85 25.90
C ASN A 317 13.17 -27.17 25.55
N ARG A 318 13.75 -26.47 24.58
CA ARG A 318 15.15 -26.63 24.17
C ARG A 318 16.09 -25.70 24.91
N ALA A 319 15.57 -24.63 25.53
CA ALA A 319 16.33 -23.71 26.37
C ALA A 319 17.06 -24.44 27.51
N SER A 320 16.40 -25.41 28.15
CA SER A 320 17.01 -26.25 29.19
C SER A 320 18.12 -27.16 28.65
N GLU A 321 17.94 -27.71 27.45
CA GLU A 321 18.94 -28.54 26.77
C GLU A 321 20.11 -27.71 26.22
N GLU A 322 19.86 -26.46 25.81
CA GLU A 322 20.91 -25.54 25.36
C GLU A 322 21.68 -24.94 26.53
N LEU A 323 21.04 -24.67 27.68
CA LEU A 323 21.71 -24.32 28.93
C LEU A 323 22.67 -25.43 29.40
N SER A 324 22.26 -26.71 29.28
CA SER A 324 23.15 -27.82 29.63
C SER A 324 24.29 -28.02 28.63
N ARG A 325 24.09 -27.69 27.35
CA ARG A 325 25.13 -27.75 26.32
C ARG A 325 26.04 -26.52 26.29
N SER A 326 25.57 -25.33 26.68
CA SER A 326 26.38 -24.12 26.71
C SER A 326 27.40 -24.17 27.85
N SER A 327 27.04 -24.75 28.99
CA SER A 327 27.97 -25.00 30.10
C SER A 327 29.19 -25.86 29.71
N ASN A 328 29.13 -26.60 28.60
CA ASN A 328 30.25 -27.42 28.10
C ASN A 328 31.03 -26.76 26.96
N ARG A 329 30.69 -25.53 26.56
CA ARG A 329 31.26 -24.87 25.37
C ARG A 329 32.12 -23.64 25.68
N ASP A 330 32.32 -23.32 26.96
CA ASP A 330 33.12 -22.19 27.44
C ASP A 330 34.65 -22.35 27.19
N ASP A 331 35.11 -23.44 26.57
CA ASP A 331 36.55 -23.73 26.35
C ASP A 331 37.04 -23.53 24.91
N TYR A 332 36.18 -23.08 23.98
CA TYR A 332 36.62 -22.66 22.65
C TYR A 332 36.66 -21.14 22.59
N ASP A 333 37.72 -20.55 23.17
CA ASP A 333 38.10 -19.16 22.91
C ASP A 333 38.39 -19.00 21.41
N ASP A 334 37.38 -18.48 20.72
CA ASP A 334 37.30 -18.26 19.29
C ASP A 334 38.41 -17.31 18.82
N PHE A 335 39.24 -17.82 17.90
CA PHE A 335 40.06 -17.02 16.99
C PHE A 335 39.14 -16.22 16.06
N ALA A 336 38.61 -15.09 16.53
CA ALA A 336 38.05 -14.10 15.63
C ALA A 336 39.22 -13.53 14.81
N PRO A 337 39.25 -13.70 13.47
CA PRO A 337 40.32 -13.14 12.67
C PRO A 337 40.28 -11.61 12.80
N ASP A 338 41.38 -11.03 13.28
CA ASP A 338 41.57 -9.58 13.30
C ASP A 338 41.46 -9.08 11.84
N LEU A 339 40.35 -8.42 11.54
CA LEU A 339 40.18 -7.73 10.26
C LEU A 339 41.32 -6.70 10.14
N ALA A 340 42.10 -6.83 9.07
CA ALA A 340 43.10 -5.83 8.73
C ALA A 340 42.45 -4.43 8.71
N LEU A 341 43.20 -3.38 9.05
CA LEU A 341 42.69 -2.00 9.07
C LEU A 341 42.13 -1.54 7.71
N SER A 342 42.63 -2.09 6.60
CA SER A 342 42.25 -1.71 5.23
C SER A 342 40.75 -1.89 4.89
N PRO A 343 40.13 -3.07 5.05
CA PRO A 343 38.69 -3.25 4.77
C PRO A 343 37.78 -2.40 5.64
N TRP A 344 38.20 -2.02 6.85
CA TRP A 344 37.42 -1.15 7.73
C TRP A 344 37.25 0.26 7.16
N TYR A 345 38.33 0.86 6.64
CA TYR A 345 38.25 2.16 5.96
C TYR A 345 37.40 2.10 4.68
N GLY A 346 37.46 0.98 3.95
CA GLY A 346 36.58 0.74 2.81
C GLY A 346 35.10 0.75 3.20
N LEU A 347 34.74 0.05 4.28
CA LEU A 347 33.37 0.01 4.80
C LEU A 347 32.89 1.40 5.28
N LEU A 348 33.74 2.18 5.95
CA LEU A 348 33.41 3.54 6.34
C LEU A 348 33.18 4.45 5.13
N GLY A 349 34.01 4.33 4.10
CA GLY A 349 33.85 5.07 2.85
C GLY A 349 32.56 4.71 2.11
N THR A 350 32.23 3.42 2.02
CA THR A 350 30.97 2.98 1.39
C THR A 350 29.76 3.42 2.22
N ALA A 351 29.80 3.32 3.55
CA ALA A 351 28.73 3.79 4.41
C ALA A 351 28.52 5.31 4.27
N ALA A 352 29.58 6.12 4.23
CA ALA A 352 29.48 7.56 4.03
C ALA A 352 28.84 7.89 2.66
N LEU A 353 29.30 7.24 1.59
CA LEU A 353 28.73 7.41 0.25
C LEU A 353 27.25 7.02 0.19
N LEU A 354 26.88 5.87 0.76
CA LEU A 354 25.50 5.40 0.82
C LEU A 354 24.63 6.33 1.67
N SER A 355 25.15 6.88 2.76
CA SER A 355 24.41 7.85 3.59
C SER A 355 24.08 9.11 2.80
N VAL A 356 25.06 9.67 2.07
CA VAL A 356 24.82 10.82 1.18
C VAL A 356 23.80 10.48 0.11
N LEU A 357 23.94 9.31 -0.53
CA LEU A 357 23.01 8.86 -1.56
C LEU A 357 21.59 8.67 -1.02
N SER A 358 21.42 8.09 0.16
CA SER A 358 20.12 7.91 0.79
C SER A 358 19.48 9.23 1.19
N ILE A 359 20.25 10.21 1.69
CA ILE A 359 19.76 11.56 1.95
C ILE A 359 19.29 12.23 0.64
N VAL A 360 20.11 12.19 -0.41
CA VAL A 360 19.74 12.70 -1.74
C VAL A 360 18.50 11.99 -2.26
N GLY A 361 18.39 10.67 -2.09
CA GLY A 361 17.22 9.88 -2.47
C GLY A 361 15.95 10.33 -1.75
N VAL A 362 16.01 10.64 -0.46
CA VAL A 362 14.86 11.19 0.29
C VAL A 362 14.43 12.54 -0.27
N PHE A 363 15.37 13.46 -0.55
CA PHE A 363 15.04 14.77 -1.10
C PHE A 363 14.53 14.71 -2.55
N ARG A 364 14.99 13.73 -3.35
CA ARG A 364 14.48 13.51 -4.71
C ARG A 364 13.12 12.83 -4.73
N GLY A 365 12.84 11.97 -3.76
CA GLY A 365 11.58 11.24 -3.63
C GLY A 365 10.53 11.95 -2.77
N GLY A 366 10.80 13.16 -2.29
CA GLY A 366 9.87 13.95 -1.50
C GLY A 366 8.57 14.17 -2.27
N SER A 367 7.46 13.72 -1.71
CA SER A 367 6.11 13.78 -2.30
C SER A 367 5.50 15.18 -2.33
N ASP A 368 6.30 16.22 -2.07
CA ASP A 368 5.85 17.61 -2.06
C ASP A 368 5.18 17.94 -3.40
N ASP A 369 5.70 17.43 -4.53
CA ASP A 369 5.09 17.60 -5.85
C ASP A 369 3.63 17.09 -5.90
N VAL A 370 3.33 15.92 -5.34
CA VAL A 370 1.97 15.34 -5.41
C VAL A 370 0.99 16.13 -4.56
N GLN A 371 1.40 16.52 -3.35
CA GLN A 371 0.53 17.29 -2.46
C GLN A 371 0.36 18.73 -2.95
N GLU A 372 1.42 19.32 -3.50
CA GLU A 372 1.39 20.63 -4.16
C GLU A 372 0.44 20.61 -5.35
N ILE A 373 0.54 19.59 -6.23
CA ILE A 373 -0.37 19.38 -7.36
C ILE A 373 -1.83 19.22 -6.90
N VAL A 374 -2.09 18.45 -5.83
CA VAL A 374 -3.46 18.31 -5.32
C VAL A 374 -3.97 19.61 -4.69
N SER A 375 -3.07 20.45 -4.16
CA SER A 375 -3.39 21.74 -3.55
C SER A 375 -3.47 22.92 -4.53
N SER A 376 -3.04 22.76 -5.79
CA SER A 376 -3.00 23.84 -6.78
C SER A 376 -4.37 24.32 -7.25
N GLY A 377 -5.46 23.76 -6.70
CA GLY A 377 -6.84 24.03 -7.13
C GLY A 377 -7.23 23.31 -8.42
N PRO A 378 -8.51 23.40 -8.83
CA PRO A 378 -8.96 22.83 -10.10
C PRO A 378 -8.24 23.49 -11.28
N LEU A 379 -7.89 22.71 -12.30
CA LEU A 379 -7.21 23.21 -13.50
C LEU A 379 -8.09 24.20 -14.28
N PHE A 380 -9.40 23.92 -14.31
CA PHE A 380 -10.40 24.80 -14.88
C PHE A 380 -11.75 24.59 -14.18
N ASN A 381 -12.69 25.49 -14.38
CA ASN A 381 -14.03 25.40 -13.80
C ASN A 381 -15.03 25.07 -14.91
N PRO A 382 -15.47 23.80 -15.05
CA PRO A 382 -16.47 23.44 -16.04
C PRO A 382 -17.78 24.20 -15.81
N THR A 383 -18.42 24.63 -16.90
CA THR A 383 -19.77 25.18 -16.86
C THR A 383 -20.80 24.08 -17.08
N GLU A 384 -22.01 24.26 -16.57
CA GLU A 384 -23.15 23.36 -16.81
C GLU A 384 -23.35 23.07 -18.32
N ASN A 385 -23.17 24.10 -19.16
CA ASN A 385 -23.35 24.02 -20.61
C ASN A 385 -22.15 23.45 -21.37
N LEU A 386 -21.11 22.94 -20.70
CA LEU A 386 -19.91 22.42 -21.38
C LEU A 386 -20.26 21.32 -22.39
N PHE A 387 -21.29 20.52 -22.10
CA PHE A 387 -21.76 19.44 -22.95
C PHE A 387 -23.13 19.72 -23.59
N SER A 388 -23.57 20.98 -23.66
CA SER A 388 -24.85 21.30 -24.28
C SER A 388 -24.89 20.98 -25.77
N GLU A 389 -23.74 21.02 -26.46
CA GLU A 389 -23.65 20.62 -27.86
C GLU A 389 -23.97 19.14 -28.06
N ILE A 390 -23.53 18.24 -27.16
CA ILE A 390 -23.89 16.81 -27.20
C ILE A 390 -25.40 16.66 -27.20
N SER A 391 -26.10 17.48 -26.42
CA SER A 391 -27.56 17.41 -26.27
C SER A 391 -28.32 17.83 -27.54
N SER A 392 -27.64 18.40 -28.54
CA SER A 392 -28.24 18.67 -29.86
C SER A 392 -28.33 17.42 -30.73
N ASN A 393 -27.54 16.39 -30.44
CA ASN A 393 -27.62 15.09 -31.09
C ASN A 393 -28.81 14.31 -30.49
N GLU A 394 -29.75 13.86 -31.34
CA GLU A 394 -30.97 13.15 -30.90
C GLU A 394 -30.69 11.92 -30.02
N ASN A 395 -29.46 11.39 -30.10
CA ASN A 395 -29.03 10.21 -29.38
C ASN A 395 -28.68 10.49 -27.91
N PHE A 396 -28.41 11.74 -27.56
CA PHE A 396 -27.94 12.16 -26.25
C PHE A 396 -28.90 13.14 -25.58
N GLN A 397 -29.14 12.94 -24.30
CA GLN A 397 -29.99 13.81 -23.49
C GLN A 397 -29.31 14.05 -22.15
N ILE A 398 -28.73 15.23 -21.93
CA ILE A 398 -28.18 15.60 -20.61
C ILE A 398 -29.30 16.23 -19.79
N ASN A 399 -29.55 15.67 -18.60
CA ASN A 399 -30.68 16.04 -17.76
C ASN A 399 -30.27 16.80 -16.50
N ASP A 400 -29.09 16.50 -15.95
CA ASP A 400 -28.64 17.05 -14.67
C ASP A 400 -27.14 17.31 -14.68
N TYR A 401 -26.73 18.32 -13.92
CA TYR A 401 -25.34 18.70 -13.69
C TYR A 401 -25.11 18.90 -12.19
N GLN A 402 -24.15 18.16 -11.66
CA GLN A 402 -23.75 18.25 -10.26
C GLN A 402 -22.28 18.60 -10.18
N SER A 403 -21.99 19.74 -9.55
CA SER A 403 -20.62 20.11 -9.19
C SER A 403 -20.36 19.73 -7.75
N SER A 404 -19.48 18.76 -7.52
CA SER A 404 -18.96 18.43 -6.20
C SER A 404 -17.75 19.31 -5.88
N ALA A 405 -17.87 20.62 -6.07
CA ALA A 405 -16.99 21.56 -5.41
C ALA A 405 -17.38 21.50 -3.92
N ASP A 406 -16.57 20.81 -3.13
CA ASP A 406 -16.82 20.48 -1.73
C ASP A 406 -16.71 21.75 -0.84
N ASP A 407 -17.56 22.75 -1.09
CA ASP A 407 -17.67 24.01 -0.35
C ASP A 407 -18.21 23.78 1.09
N THR A 408 -18.66 22.57 1.40
CA THR A 408 -19.32 22.20 2.66
C THR A 408 -18.36 21.69 3.74
N SER A 409 -17.09 21.45 3.44
CA SER A 409 -16.12 21.11 4.48
C SER A 409 -15.67 22.37 5.23
N SER A 410 -16.50 22.80 6.17
CA SER A 410 -16.11 23.66 7.29
C SER A 410 -15.15 22.94 8.26
N ASP A 411 -14.26 22.10 7.73
CA ASP A 411 -13.30 21.33 8.51
C ASP A 411 -12.15 22.28 8.90
N PRO A 412 -12.07 22.71 10.18
CA PRO A 412 -11.11 23.72 10.62
C PRO A 412 -9.65 23.24 10.56
N ALA A 413 -9.43 21.98 10.17
CA ALA A 413 -8.11 21.38 10.00
C ALA A 413 -7.43 21.70 8.65
N GLY A 414 -8.10 22.40 7.71
CA GLY A 414 -7.45 22.99 6.53
C GLY A 414 -6.84 22.01 5.54
N SER A 415 -7.21 20.72 5.59
CA SER A 415 -6.71 19.67 4.71
C SER A 415 -7.73 19.15 3.71
N SER A 416 -8.83 19.89 3.47
CA SER A 416 -9.80 19.56 2.44
C SER A 416 -9.11 19.61 1.08
N SER A 417 -8.77 18.44 0.53
CA SER A 417 -8.22 18.32 -0.81
C SER A 417 -9.13 19.07 -1.79
N SER A 418 -8.60 20.05 -2.53
CA SER A 418 -9.33 20.81 -3.56
C SER A 418 -9.67 19.96 -4.79
N ARG A 419 -9.95 18.67 -4.60
CA ARG A 419 -10.36 17.76 -5.64
C ARG A 419 -11.80 18.07 -5.97
N ARG A 420 -12.01 18.64 -7.15
CA ARG A 420 -13.29 18.91 -7.75
C ARG A 420 -13.71 17.74 -8.62
N ASP A 421 -14.99 17.40 -8.53
CA ASP A 421 -15.61 16.33 -9.31
C ASP A 421 -16.91 16.85 -9.92
N ASP A 422 -16.91 17.08 -11.23
CA ASP A 422 -18.07 17.59 -11.96
C ASP A 422 -18.71 16.44 -12.72
N THR A 423 -20.01 16.21 -12.51
CA THR A 423 -20.76 15.09 -13.09
C THR A 423 -21.97 15.59 -13.86
N TRP A 424 -22.13 15.12 -15.09
CA TRP A 424 -23.32 15.31 -15.91
C TRP A 424 -24.00 13.96 -16.09
N THR A 425 -25.30 13.91 -15.82
CA THR A 425 -26.08 12.68 -16.00
C THR A 425 -27.13 12.86 -17.08
N GLY A 426 -27.37 11.79 -17.82
CA GLY A 426 -28.19 11.85 -19.02
C GLY A 426 -28.60 10.48 -19.53
N LYS A 427 -29.04 10.44 -20.78
CA LYS A 427 -29.35 9.22 -21.52
C LYS A 427 -28.62 9.17 -22.84
N PHE A 428 -28.22 7.96 -23.24
CA PHE A 428 -27.71 7.65 -24.57
C PHE A 428 -28.44 6.42 -25.10
N ARG A 429 -29.21 6.56 -26.19
CA ARG A 429 -30.00 5.45 -26.79
C ARG A 429 -30.85 4.67 -25.77
N GLY A 430 -31.36 5.35 -24.74
CA GLY A 430 -32.13 4.76 -23.65
C GLY A 430 -31.31 4.18 -22.48
N GLY A 431 -29.99 4.04 -22.62
CA GLY A 431 -29.08 3.76 -21.51
C GLY A 431 -28.78 4.99 -20.66
N ASN A 432 -28.28 4.78 -19.45
CA ASN A 432 -27.87 5.87 -18.56
C ASN A 432 -26.46 6.34 -18.95
N LEU A 433 -26.31 7.63 -19.25
CA LEU A 433 -25.03 8.26 -19.54
C LEU A 433 -24.57 9.05 -18.31
N THR A 434 -23.30 8.89 -17.95
CA THR A 434 -22.61 9.71 -16.95
C THR A 434 -21.31 10.22 -17.55
N ILE A 435 -21.18 11.53 -17.63
CA ILE A 435 -19.93 12.20 -17.99
C ILE A 435 -19.35 12.78 -16.71
N GLN A 436 -18.07 12.56 -16.44
CA GLN A 436 -17.44 13.04 -15.22
C GLN A 436 -16.05 13.60 -15.51
N ILE A 437 -15.74 14.73 -14.86
CA ILE A 437 -14.42 15.37 -14.90
C ILE A 437 -13.89 15.46 -13.47
N THR A 438 -12.77 14.79 -13.20
CA THR A 438 -12.12 14.80 -11.88
C THR A 438 -10.76 15.50 -11.96
N GLN A 439 -10.54 16.49 -11.09
CA GLN A 439 -9.33 17.34 -11.10
C GLN A 439 -9.07 18.02 -9.73
N PRO A 440 -7.84 18.45 -9.42
CA PRO A 440 -6.61 18.04 -10.07
C PRO A 440 -6.23 16.61 -9.64
N LEU A 441 -5.66 15.85 -10.56
CA LEU A 441 -5.06 14.55 -10.30
C LEU A 441 -3.55 14.66 -10.50
N ALA A 442 -2.77 14.08 -9.59
CA ALA A 442 -1.31 14.07 -9.73
C ALA A 442 -0.81 13.16 -10.88
N LYS A 443 -1.68 12.30 -11.42
CA LYS A 443 -1.32 11.33 -12.46
C LYS A 443 -2.56 10.72 -13.11
N TRP A 444 -2.32 10.02 -14.22
CA TRP A 444 -3.26 9.08 -14.80
C TRP A 444 -3.77 8.05 -13.77
N ILE A 445 -5.09 7.90 -13.70
CA ILE A 445 -5.77 6.88 -12.91
C ILE A 445 -6.42 5.88 -13.86
N GLU A 446 -6.14 4.60 -13.65
CA GLU A 446 -6.80 3.52 -14.40
C GLU A 446 -8.22 3.32 -13.86
N LEU A 447 -9.19 4.02 -14.45
CA LEU A 447 -10.59 4.03 -13.99
C LEU A 447 -11.26 2.65 -14.12
N SER A 448 -10.87 1.83 -15.10
CA SER A 448 -11.36 0.44 -15.23
C SER A 448 -11.15 -0.37 -13.94
N ARG A 449 -10.01 -0.20 -13.26
CA ARG A 449 -9.75 -0.83 -11.95
C ARG A 449 -10.56 -0.22 -10.82
N ALA A 450 -10.85 1.08 -10.89
CA ALA A 450 -11.72 1.72 -9.90
C ALA A 450 -13.13 1.12 -9.97
N TYR A 451 -13.68 0.95 -11.18
CA TYR A 451 -14.95 0.27 -11.39
C TYR A 451 -14.89 -1.22 -11.02
N GLU A 452 -13.78 -1.92 -11.30
CA GLU A 452 -13.58 -3.31 -10.87
C GLU A 452 -13.68 -3.45 -9.35
N ASN A 453 -13.06 -2.53 -8.60
CA ASN A 453 -13.15 -2.48 -7.14
C ASN A 453 -14.57 -2.15 -6.65
N SER A 454 -15.36 -1.44 -7.45
CA SER A 454 -16.78 -1.16 -7.19
C SER A 454 -17.72 -2.31 -7.57
N GLY A 455 -17.19 -3.43 -8.06
CA GLY A 455 -17.97 -4.63 -8.37
C GLY A 455 -18.29 -4.85 -9.84
N TRP A 456 -17.72 -4.05 -10.75
CA TRP A 456 -17.82 -4.31 -12.19
C TRP A 456 -16.84 -5.40 -12.62
N GLU A 457 -17.25 -6.26 -13.54
CA GLU A 457 -16.36 -7.19 -14.22
C GLU A 457 -15.87 -6.54 -15.51
N VAL A 458 -14.56 -6.27 -15.64
CA VAL A 458 -13.99 -5.73 -16.87
C VAL A 458 -13.84 -6.87 -17.89
N ILE A 459 -14.66 -6.86 -18.94
CA ILE A 459 -14.66 -7.89 -19.98
C ILE A 459 -13.56 -7.61 -21.00
N ASP A 460 -13.45 -6.36 -21.44
CA ASP A 460 -12.48 -5.94 -22.45
C ASP A 460 -11.93 -4.56 -22.09
N ARG A 461 -10.64 -4.32 -22.32
CA ARG A 461 -9.95 -3.06 -22.05
C ARG A 461 -8.92 -2.80 -23.13
N ASN A 462 -9.17 -1.81 -23.97
CA ASN A 462 -8.32 -1.47 -25.10
C ASN A 462 -7.79 -0.05 -24.98
N ASN A 463 -6.61 0.18 -25.57
CA ASN A 463 -6.13 1.53 -25.85
C ASN A 463 -6.41 1.79 -27.32
N GLU A 464 -7.22 2.79 -27.61
CA GLU A 464 -7.61 3.10 -28.98
C GLU A 464 -6.90 4.36 -29.43
N SER A 465 -6.17 4.27 -30.55
CA SER A 465 -5.69 5.44 -31.29
C SER A 465 -6.81 5.96 -32.19
N MET A 466 -6.76 7.25 -32.51
CA MET A 466 -7.75 7.90 -33.37
C MET A 466 -7.68 7.39 -34.82
N GLU A 467 -6.51 6.95 -35.28
CA GLU A 467 -6.30 6.41 -36.62
C GLU A 467 -7.29 5.28 -36.96
N LEU A 468 -7.63 4.44 -35.98
CA LEU A 468 -8.57 3.34 -36.15
C LEU A 468 -10.04 3.77 -36.24
N VAL A 469 -10.38 5.01 -35.84
CA VAL A 469 -11.75 5.53 -35.96
C VAL A 469 -12.10 5.85 -37.39
N VAL A 470 -11.15 6.44 -38.12
CA VAL A 470 -11.39 7.01 -39.45
C VAL A 470 -11.33 5.94 -40.54
N THR A 471 -10.52 4.90 -40.36
CA THR A 471 -10.33 3.87 -41.41
C THR A 471 -11.47 2.86 -41.54
N ASP A 472 -12.28 2.67 -40.49
CA ASP A 472 -13.42 1.72 -40.51
C ASP A 472 -14.62 2.25 -41.35
N GLU A 473 -14.56 3.48 -41.85
CA GLU A 473 -15.61 4.06 -42.70
C GLU A 473 -15.49 3.65 -44.18
N ASN A 474 -14.45 2.87 -44.56
CA ASN A 474 -14.32 2.30 -45.91
C ASN A 474 -15.18 1.04 -46.16
N ASP A 475 -16.13 0.72 -45.28
CA ASP A 475 -17.17 -0.25 -45.60
C ASP A 475 -17.99 0.30 -46.77
N GLU A 476 -17.76 -0.25 -47.97
CA GLU A 476 -18.26 0.18 -49.30
C GLU A 476 -19.79 0.32 -49.43
N ASP A 477 -20.55 0.03 -48.38
CA ASP A 477 -22.02 0.04 -48.34
C ASP A 477 -22.62 1.23 -47.55
N ALA A 478 -21.81 2.12 -46.95
CA ALA A 478 -22.32 3.34 -46.31
C ALA A 478 -22.57 4.43 -47.36
N GLU A 479 -23.83 4.58 -47.79
CA GLU A 479 -24.25 5.64 -48.70
C GLU A 479 -23.79 7.02 -48.23
N ALA A 480 -23.32 7.83 -49.17
CA ALA A 480 -22.62 9.10 -49.02
C ALA A 480 -23.44 10.23 -48.34
N ASP A 481 -23.67 10.12 -47.04
CA ASP A 481 -23.95 11.28 -46.20
C ASP A 481 -22.66 12.07 -46.02
N ASN A 482 -22.53 13.15 -46.80
CA ASN A 482 -21.46 14.14 -46.75
C ASN A 482 -21.51 14.94 -45.42
N ASP A 483 -21.13 14.32 -44.32
CA ASP A 483 -20.85 15.04 -43.07
C ASP A 483 -19.46 15.70 -43.18
N SER A 484 -19.44 16.96 -43.63
CA SER A 484 -18.23 17.77 -43.82
C SER A 484 -17.44 18.05 -42.54
N ASP A 485 -17.99 17.75 -41.38
CA ASP A 485 -17.39 18.08 -40.08
C ASP A 485 -16.24 17.12 -39.69
N LEU A 486 -16.10 15.98 -40.38
CA LEU A 486 -15.00 15.03 -40.15
C LEU A 486 -13.70 15.43 -40.86
N ASP A 487 -13.78 16.17 -41.97
CA ASP A 487 -12.59 16.63 -42.70
C ASP A 487 -11.78 17.64 -41.86
N ASP A 488 -12.45 18.46 -41.05
CA ASP A 488 -11.79 19.40 -40.13
C ASP A 488 -11.03 18.70 -38.99
N LEU A 489 -11.42 17.47 -38.62
CA LEU A 489 -10.70 16.66 -37.64
C LEU A 489 -9.52 15.91 -38.25
N ALA A 490 -9.54 15.64 -39.56
CA ALA A 490 -8.46 14.93 -40.27
C ALA A 490 -7.21 15.79 -40.49
N GLU A 491 -7.33 17.13 -40.44
CA GLU A 491 -6.18 18.06 -40.54
C GLU A 491 -5.46 18.32 -39.21
N ALA A 492 -5.95 17.77 -38.09
CA ALA A 492 -5.27 17.93 -36.81
C ALA A 492 -3.91 17.17 -36.78
N PRO A 493 -2.86 17.76 -36.20
CA PRO A 493 -1.48 17.26 -36.28
C PRO A 493 -1.34 15.81 -35.75
N GLU A 494 -0.52 15.01 -36.45
CA GLU A 494 -0.35 13.55 -36.39
C GLU A 494 -0.11 12.88 -35.00
N GLU A 495 -0.07 13.62 -33.89
CA GLU A 495 0.02 13.06 -32.53
C GLU A 495 -1.37 12.89 -31.90
N PHE A 496 -2.23 12.06 -32.50
CA PHE A 496 -3.49 11.70 -31.86
C PHE A 496 -3.25 10.77 -30.66
N ASN A 497 -3.21 11.38 -29.49
CA ASN A 497 -3.01 10.68 -28.23
C ASN A 497 -4.13 9.67 -27.95
N ALA A 498 -3.73 8.42 -27.72
CA ALA A 498 -4.64 7.32 -27.43
C ALA A 498 -5.47 7.57 -26.17
N PHE A 499 -6.70 7.05 -26.14
CA PHE A 499 -7.55 7.00 -24.95
C PHE A 499 -7.85 5.55 -24.55
N ALA A 500 -8.29 5.34 -23.32
CA ALA A 500 -8.67 4.02 -22.83
C ALA A 500 -10.17 3.79 -23.03
N THR A 501 -10.51 2.58 -23.48
CA THR A 501 -11.88 2.07 -23.51
C THR A 501 -11.95 0.80 -22.65
N ALA A 502 -13.08 0.62 -21.96
CA ALA A 502 -13.36 -0.61 -21.21
C ALA A 502 -14.83 -1.00 -21.36
N ARG A 503 -15.08 -2.25 -21.76
CA ARG A 503 -16.40 -2.88 -21.67
C ARG A 503 -16.48 -3.65 -20.38
N MET A 504 -17.52 -3.38 -19.60
CA MET A 504 -17.72 -3.92 -18.27
C MET A 504 -19.10 -4.58 -18.17
N ARG A 505 -19.25 -5.48 -17.21
CA ARG A 505 -20.54 -6.06 -16.82
C ARG A 505 -20.75 -5.88 -15.33
N SER A 506 -21.98 -5.58 -14.92
CA SER A 506 -22.27 -5.46 -13.49
C SER A 506 -22.13 -6.82 -12.80
N GLY A 507 -21.41 -6.87 -11.67
CA GLY A 507 -21.20 -8.10 -10.90
C GLY A 507 -22.36 -8.50 -9.99
N ASP A 508 -23.43 -7.70 -9.92
CA ASP A 508 -24.62 -7.95 -9.10
C ASP A 508 -25.60 -8.95 -9.75
N GLY A 509 -25.24 -9.54 -10.90
CA GLY A 509 -26.09 -10.47 -11.64
C GLY A 509 -27.15 -9.77 -12.50
N SER A 510 -27.21 -8.44 -12.49
CA SER A 510 -27.93 -7.71 -13.53
C SER A 510 -27.18 -7.86 -14.85
N GLU A 511 -27.91 -8.05 -15.96
CA GLU A 511 -27.31 -8.10 -17.31
C GLU A 511 -26.90 -6.71 -17.81
N LEU A 512 -26.59 -5.78 -16.90
CA LEU A 512 -26.14 -4.43 -17.25
C LEU A 512 -24.73 -4.48 -17.82
N GLU A 513 -24.57 -3.89 -19.00
CA GLU A 513 -23.29 -3.65 -19.64
C GLU A 513 -22.89 -2.19 -19.44
N GLY A 514 -21.62 -1.97 -19.11
CA GLY A 514 -20.99 -0.67 -18.97
C GLY A 514 -19.98 -0.43 -20.08
N TYR A 515 -20.04 0.74 -20.71
CA TYR A 515 -19.08 1.19 -21.72
C TYR A 515 -18.39 2.44 -21.18
N LEU A 516 -17.11 2.28 -20.81
CA LEU A 516 -16.29 3.32 -20.20
C LEU A 516 -15.24 3.82 -21.18
N TYR A 517 -15.18 5.13 -21.37
CA TYR A 517 -14.17 5.84 -22.15
C TYR A 517 -13.51 6.86 -21.23
N PHE A 518 -12.19 6.95 -21.23
CA PHE A 518 -11.52 7.92 -20.38
C PHE A 518 -10.14 8.34 -20.89
N SER A 519 -9.77 9.57 -20.54
CA SER A 519 -8.51 10.20 -20.91
C SER A 519 -8.11 11.25 -19.88
N ALA A 520 -6.81 11.47 -19.73
CA ALA A 520 -6.27 12.51 -18.87
C ALA A 520 -5.70 13.64 -19.72
N ILE A 521 -5.84 14.87 -19.23
CA ILE A 521 -5.41 16.09 -19.88
C ILE A 521 -4.56 16.84 -18.86
N ASP A 522 -3.33 17.19 -19.21
CA ASP A 522 -2.43 17.90 -18.30
C ASP A 522 -2.81 19.38 -18.13
N SER A 523 -2.12 20.07 -17.21
CA SER A 523 -2.33 21.49 -16.91
C SER A 523 -2.15 22.43 -18.11
N ASP A 524 -1.47 21.98 -19.17
CA ASP A 524 -1.23 22.77 -20.37
C ASP A 524 -2.27 22.47 -21.46
N GLY A 525 -3.28 21.66 -21.14
CA GLY A 525 -4.28 21.19 -22.09
C GLY A 525 -3.76 20.10 -23.03
N LYS A 526 -2.58 19.51 -22.78
CA LYS A 526 -2.08 18.40 -23.59
C LYS A 526 -2.73 17.10 -23.14
N ILE A 527 -3.32 16.37 -24.08
CA ILE A 527 -3.86 15.03 -23.83
C ILE A 527 -2.69 14.09 -23.50
N MET A 528 -2.77 13.45 -22.34
CA MET A 528 -1.74 12.52 -21.88
C MET A 528 -1.86 11.18 -22.62
N GLU A 529 -0.71 10.55 -22.91
CA GLU A 529 -0.70 9.21 -23.48
C GLU A 529 -1.31 8.19 -22.51
N THR A 530 -2.27 7.41 -23.01
CA THR A 530 -2.85 6.31 -22.25
C THR A 530 -1.82 5.20 -22.06
N PRO A 531 -1.43 4.86 -20.82
CA PRO A 531 -0.49 3.78 -20.61
C PRO A 531 -1.08 2.45 -21.07
N THR A 532 -0.29 1.67 -21.83
CA THR A 532 -0.63 0.28 -22.18
C THR A 532 -0.80 -0.55 -20.92
N ALA A 533 -1.52 -1.68 -20.94
CA ALA A 533 -1.71 -2.48 -19.72
C ALA A 533 -0.37 -2.88 -19.03
N VAL A 534 0.66 -3.14 -19.84
CA VAL A 534 2.04 -3.37 -19.37
C VAL A 534 2.71 -2.06 -18.97
N GLY A 535 2.50 -1.00 -19.75
CA GLY A 535 2.98 0.35 -19.48
C GLY A 535 2.41 0.97 -18.21
N SER A 536 1.17 0.67 -17.81
CA SER A 536 0.53 1.21 -16.62
C SER A 536 1.00 0.49 -15.37
N LEU A 537 1.29 -0.81 -15.47
CA LEU A 537 1.93 -1.58 -14.41
C LEU A 537 3.38 -1.15 -14.26
N SER A 538 4.12 -0.99 -15.36
CA SER A 538 5.50 -0.52 -15.32
C SER A 538 5.57 0.93 -14.87
N GLN A 539 4.79 1.87 -15.41
CA GLN A 539 4.73 3.25 -14.92
C GLN A 539 4.26 3.30 -13.47
N SER A 540 3.22 2.56 -13.07
CA SER A 540 2.84 2.49 -11.66
C SER A 540 3.99 1.97 -10.81
N PHE A 541 4.73 0.98 -11.29
CA PHE A 541 5.90 0.44 -10.62
C PHE A 541 7.04 1.48 -10.58
N TRP A 542 7.46 2.07 -11.70
CA TRP A 542 8.50 3.10 -11.80
C TRP A 542 8.14 4.37 -11.03
N LEU A 543 6.90 4.84 -11.09
CA LEU A 543 6.38 5.94 -10.27
C LEU A 543 6.38 5.56 -8.79
N ARG A 544 5.93 4.34 -8.44
CA ARG A 544 6.04 3.84 -7.05
C ARG A 544 7.50 3.76 -6.63
N LEU A 545 8.41 3.45 -7.55
CA LEU A 545 9.84 3.41 -7.35
C LEU A 545 10.50 4.79 -7.37
N GLY A 546 9.79 5.90 -7.59
CA GLY A 546 10.39 7.24 -7.65
C GLY A 546 11.26 7.50 -8.89
N MET A 547 11.18 6.63 -9.90
CA MET A 547 11.97 6.70 -11.13
C MET A 547 11.22 7.27 -12.34
N GLY A 548 9.94 7.60 -12.17
CA GLY A 548 9.27 8.47 -13.14
C GLY A 548 9.91 9.85 -13.11
N ASP A 549 10.05 10.49 -14.27
CA ASP A 549 10.55 11.85 -14.35
C ASP A 549 9.58 12.78 -13.61
N SER A 550 9.87 13.12 -12.34
CA SER A 550 9.00 13.94 -11.50
C SER A 550 8.80 15.35 -12.08
N SER A 551 9.74 15.79 -12.92
CA SER A 551 9.61 17.06 -13.65
C SER A 551 8.50 17.04 -14.72
N THR A 552 7.93 15.88 -15.02
CA THR A 552 6.82 15.70 -15.97
C THR A 552 5.46 15.47 -15.32
N THR A 553 5.40 15.26 -14.00
CA THR A 553 4.11 15.13 -13.30
C THR A 553 3.44 16.49 -13.19
N LYS A 554 2.73 16.87 -14.24
CA LYS A 554 1.82 18.01 -14.24
C LYS A 554 0.49 17.58 -13.62
N PRO A 555 -0.25 18.51 -12.97
CA PRO A 555 -1.64 18.25 -12.62
C PRO A 555 -2.40 17.83 -13.87
N ALA A 556 -3.31 16.88 -13.73
CA ALA A 556 -4.16 16.42 -14.81
C ALA A 556 -5.64 16.47 -14.43
N ALA A 557 -6.49 16.75 -15.41
CA ALA A 557 -7.92 16.49 -15.34
C ALA A 557 -8.21 15.15 -16.04
N MET A 558 -8.99 14.29 -15.40
CA MET A 558 -9.48 13.06 -16.04
C MET A 558 -10.91 13.27 -16.50
N ILE A 559 -11.16 13.11 -17.80
CA ILE A 559 -12.51 13.04 -18.36
C ILE A 559 -12.90 11.57 -18.55
N GLN A 560 -14.13 11.23 -18.19
CA GLN A 560 -14.71 9.92 -18.45
C GLN A 560 -16.14 10.01 -18.99
N PHE A 561 -16.49 9.10 -19.90
CA PHE A 561 -17.85 8.80 -20.33
C PHE A 561 -18.17 7.37 -19.89
N LEU A 562 -19.22 7.20 -19.10
CA LEU A 562 -19.76 5.90 -18.72
C LEU A 562 -21.18 5.78 -19.25
N VAL A 563 -21.43 4.80 -20.10
CA VAL A 563 -22.78 4.43 -20.55
C VAL A 563 -23.14 3.07 -19.97
N VAL A 564 -24.26 2.99 -19.24
CA VAL A 564 -24.79 1.76 -18.67
C VAL A 564 -26.10 1.40 -19.37
N THR A 565 -26.13 0.23 -20.02
CA THR A 565 -27.28 -0.27 -20.79
C THR A 565 -27.65 -1.68 -20.37
N PRO A 566 -28.94 -2.05 -20.44
CA PRO A 566 -29.37 -3.44 -20.22
C PRO A 566 -29.03 -4.37 -21.39
N GLU A 567 -28.82 -3.80 -22.58
CA GLU A 567 -28.48 -4.54 -23.79
C GLU A 567 -27.13 -4.08 -24.32
N LYS A 568 -26.48 -4.98 -25.07
CA LYS A 568 -25.22 -4.69 -25.73
C LYS A 568 -25.40 -3.60 -26.78
N LEU A 569 -24.57 -2.54 -26.71
CA LEU A 569 -24.60 -1.47 -27.71
C LEU A 569 -24.24 -1.99 -29.10
N SER A 570 -24.92 -1.46 -30.11
CA SER A 570 -24.60 -1.78 -31.50
C SER A 570 -23.22 -1.21 -31.86
N PRO A 571 -22.49 -1.81 -32.83
CA PRO A 571 -21.21 -1.27 -33.28
C PRO A 571 -21.30 0.19 -33.77
N SER A 572 -22.43 0.59 -34.36
CA SER A 572 -22.68 1.98 -34.76
C SER A 572 -22.82 2.91 -33.55
N ASP A 573 -23.50 2.50 -32.49
CA ASP A 573 -23.64 3.31 -31.28
C ASP A 573 -22.30 3.47 -30.55
N ILE A 574 -21.47 2.42 -30.54
CA ILE A 574 -20.10 2.45 -30.01
C ILE A 574 -19.25 3.47 -30.79
N ARG A 575 -19.37 3.51 -32.13
CA ARG A 575 -18.67 4.50 -32.97
C ARG A 575 -19.14 5.93 -32.66
N VAL A 576 -20.44 6.15 -32.51
CA VAL A 576 -21.00 7.46 -32.13
C VAL A 576 -20.47 7.91 -30.77
N LEU A 577 -20.51 7.05 -29.75
CA LEU A 577 -19.96 7.37 -28.41
C LEU A 577 -18.47 7.71 -28.48
N LYS A 578 -17.71 6.95 -29.26
CA LYS A 578 -16.27 7.16 -29.43
C LYS A 578 -15.98 8.52 -30.07
N ARG A 579 -16.71 8.87 -31.13
CA ARG A 579 -16.60 10.16 -31.84
C ARG A 579 -16.90 11.33 -30.90
N GLU A 580 -18.00 11.26 -30.17
CA GLU A 580 -18.41 12.30 -29.23
C GLU A 580 -17.43 12.43 -28.05
N PHE A 581 -16.95 11.31 -27.50
CA PHE A 581 -15.94 11.34 -26.44
C PHE A 581 -14.66 12.08 -26.88
N VAL A 582 -14.16 11.78 -28.09
CA VAL A 582 -12.96 12.43 -28.63
C VAL A 582 -13.17 13.94 -28.81
N LYS A 583 -14.30 14.34 -29.43
CA LYS A 583 -14.67 15.75 -29.62
C LYS A 583 -14.65 16.50 -28.28
N HIS A 584 -15.33 15.95 -27.28
CA HIS A 584 -15.49 16.61 -25.98
C HIS A 584 -14.24 16.58 -25.11
N ARG A 585 -13.41 15.54 -25.24
CA ARG A 585 -12.07 15.53 -24.66
C ARG A 585 -11.22 16.68 -25.20
N GLU A 586 -11.28 16.97 -26.50
CA GLU A 586 -10.55 18.07 -27.12
C GLU A 586 -11.07 19.45 -26.73
N GLU A 587 -12.38 19.59 -26.54
CA GLU A 587 -12.97 20.81 -25.98
C GLU A 587 -12.47 21.08 -24.55
N VAL A 588 -12.44 20.05 -23.70
CA VAL A 588 -11.88 20.16 -22.34
C VAL A 588 -10.40 20.51 -22.39
N ALA A 589 -9.64 19.91 -23.30
CA ALA A 589 -8.23 20.22 -23.52
C ALA A 589 -8.00 21.68 -23.90
N ARG A 590 -8.78 22.20 -24.85
CA ARG A 590 -8.75 23.62 -25.25
C ARG A 590 -9.16 24.56 -24.11
N ALA A 591 -10.17 24.18 -23.32
CA ALA A 591 -10.60 24.95 -22.16
C ALA A 591 -9.51 25.04 -21.08
N ILE A 592 -8.79 23.94 -20.81
CA ILE A 592 -7.66 23.92 -19.87
C ILE A 592 -6.47 24.74 -20.40
N ALA A 593 -6.20 24.67 -21.71
CA ALA A 593 -5.15 25.47 -22.35
C ALA A 593 -5.40 26.99 -22.29
N GLY A 594 -6.58 27.44 -21.82
CA GLY A 594 -6.93 28.86 -21.70
C GLY A 594 -7.35 29.49 -23.02
N ASP A 595 -7.75 28.68 -24.00
CA ASP A 595 -8.25 29.19 -25.27
C ASP A 595 -9.68 29.73 -25.06
N GLU A 596 -9.78 30.99 -24.60
CA GLU A 596 -11.04 31.68 -24.24
C GLU A 596 -12.10 31.64 -25.37
N SER A 597 -11.66 31.40 -26.60
CA SER A 597 -12.49 31.22 -27.78
C SER A 597 -13.41 29.99 -27.73
N ALA A 598 -13.03 28.94 -26.98
CA ALA A 598 -13.84 27.73 -26.80
C ALA A 598 -14.85 27.83 -25.65
N ALA A 599 -14.57 28.65 -24.63
CA ALA A 599 -15.40 28.73 -23.42
C ALA A 599 -16.59 29.72 -23.52
N SER A 600 -16.71 30.51 -24.59
CA SER A 600 -17.48 31.76 -24.55
C SER A 600 -18.37 32.08 -25.76
N LYS A 601 -18.83 31.10 -26.55
CA LYS A 601 -20.04 31.32 -27.36
C LYS A 601 -21.27 30.81 -26.59
N PRO A 602 -21.91 31.64 -25.75
CA PRO A 602 -23.23 31.29 -25.25
C PRO A 602 -24.14 31.12 -26.47
N GLY A 603 -24.57 29.88 -26.72
CA GLY A 603 -25.66 29.63 -27.65
C GLY A 603 -26.87 30.48 -27.25
N PRO A 604 -27.70 30.93 -28.20
CA PRO A 604 -28.89 31.72 -27.89
C PRO A 604 -29.92 30.82 -27.21
N PHE A 605 -29.74 30.55 -25.91
CA PHE A 605 -30.73 29.88 -25.09
C PHE A 605 -31.64 30.91 -24.44
N ASP A 606 -32.93 30.67 -24.66
CA ASP A 606 -34.07 31.51 -24.34
C ASP A 606 -34.20 31.68 -22.81
N GLN A 607 -33.99 32.89 -22.29
CA GLN A 607 -34.03 33.24 -20.86
C GLN A 607 -35.44 33.15 -20.22
N THR A 608 -36.36 32.39 -20.81
CA THR A 608 -37.79 32.53 -20.55
C THR A 608 -38.36 31.56 -19.51
N GLN A 609 -37.56 30.73 -18.83
CA GLN A 609 -38.10 29.70 -17.91
C GLN A 609 -37.60 29.65 -16.45
N THR A 610 -36.83 30.63 -15.96
CA THR A 610 -36.38 30.63 -14.54
C THR A 610 -37.11 31.63 -13.63
N GLN A 611 -38.39 31.91 -13.89
CA GLN A 611 -39.27 32.66 -12.97
C GLN A 611 -40.58 31.92 -12.68
N SER A 612 -40.52 30.73 -12.10
CA SER A 612 -41.71 30.11 -11.50
C SER A 612 -41.27 28.97 -10.58
N LEU A 613 -40.74 29.28 -9.39
CA LEU A 613 -40.72 28.41 -8.20
C LEU A 613 -40.17 29.21 -7.00
N ARG A 614 -40.89 30.25 -6.59
CA ARG A 614 -40.86 30.73 -5.19
C ARG A 614 -42.20 30.39 -4.56
N GLY A 615 -42.23 29.27 -3.84
CA GLY A 615 -43.34 28.93 -2.95
C GLY A 615 -43.38 29.90 -1.75
N PRO A 616 -44.56 30.07 -1.12
CA PRO A 616 -44.75 31.01 -0.02
C PRO A 616 -44.07 30.50 1.26
N GLN A 617 -43.37 31.39 1.94
CA GLN A 617 -42.87 31.16 3.30
C GLN A 617 -44.06 31.09 4.27
N SER A 618 -44.11 30.02 5.07
CA SER A 618 -44.86 29.91 6.32
C SER A 618 -43.91 29.48 7.43
#